data_AF-A0A7X6J9A9-F1
#
_entry.id   AF-A0A7X6J9A9-F1
#
_cell.length_a   1.000
_cell.length_b   1.000
_cell.length_c   1.000
_cell.angle_alpha   90.00
_cell.angle_beta   90.00
_cell.angle_gamma   90.00
#
_symmetry.space_group_name_H-M   'P 1'
#
loop_
_entity.id
_entity.type
_entity.pdbx_description
1 polymer ?
#
loop_
_entity_poly.entity_id
_entity_poly.type
_entity_poly.pdbx_seq_one_letter_code
_entity_poly.pdbx_strand_id
1 'polypeptide(L)'
;MKLFAVLFEDERQDAAAIRKEYLGRHFTFLEENAASIKTAGPLNREDDTFAGGLWLVEAECSDDVDRLVKKDPFWSAGLRKSVQILAWNRVFADGRRL
;
A
#
# COMPACT_ATOMS: atom_id res chain seq x y z
N MET A 1 -15.07 7.88 -8.72
CA MET A 1 -13.97 7.46 -7.81
C MET A 1 -12.67 8.07 -8.31
N LYS A 2 -11.74 8.37 -7.42
CA LYS A 2 -10.40 8.90 -7.70
C LYS A 2 -9.37 7.80 -7.45
N LEU A 3 -8.23 7.88 -8.14
CA LEU A 3 -7.09 7.00 -7.89
C LEU A 3 -6.14 7.67 -6.90
N PHE A 4 -5.66 6.92 -5.93
CA PHE A 4 -4.71 7.37 -4.92
C PHE A 4 -3.45 6.51 -4.97
N ALA A 5 -2.29 7.14 -4.87
CA ALA A 5 -1.03 6.48 -4.55
C ALA A 5 -0.86 6.49 -3.03
N VAL A 6 -0.63 5.31 -2.45
CA VAL A 6 -0.39 5.13 -1.01
C VAL A 6 1.04 4.64 -0.84
N LEU A 7 1.87 5.48 -0.25
CA LEU A 7 3.26 5.18 0.03
C LEU A 7 3.40 4.80 1.50
N PHE A 8 4.07 3.69 1.76
CA PHE A 8 4.30 3.19 3.11
C PHE A 8 5.78 3.22 3.45
N GLU A 9 6.11 3.68 4.65
CA GLU A 9 7.40 3.45 5.28
C GLU A 9 7.21 2.43 6.39
N ASP A 10 8.07 1.40 6.42
CA ASP A 10 8.04 0.42 7.49
C ASP A 10 8.92 0.85 8.66
N GLU A 11 8.47 0.54 9.88
CA GLU A 11 9.31 0.53 11.06
C GLU A 11 10.33 -0.60 10.88
N ARG A 12 11.62 -0.27 11.00
CA ARG A 12 12.72 -1.18 10.65
C ARG A 12 12.94 -2.22 11.73
N GLN A 13 12.67 -1.85 12.99
CA GLN A 13 12.72 -2.77 14.10
C GLN A 13 11.61 -3.81 13.92
N ASP A 14 11.98 -5.10 13.96
CA ASP A 14 11.08 -6.25 13.86
C ASP A 14 10.29 -6.41 12.54
N ALA A 15 10.54 -5.57 11.52
CA ALA A 15 9.87 -5.60 10.22
C ALA A 15 9.83 -7.02 9.61
N ALA A 16 10.98 -7.72 9.64
CA ALA A 16 11.11 -9.05 9.06
C ALA A 16 10.26 -10.09 9.80
N ALA A 17 10.17 -9.99 11.13
CA ALA A 17 9.38 -10.90 11.95
C ALA A 17 7.88 -10.65 11.72
N ILE A 18 7.44 -9.38 11.75
CA ILE A 18 6.06 -9.00 11.47
C ILE A 18 5.65 -9.44 10.07
N ARG A 19 6.49 -9.20 9.05
CA ARG A 19 6.22 -9.65 7.68
C ARG A 19 6.08 -11.17 7.64
N LYS A 20 7.00 -11.93 8.24
CA LYS A 20 6.93 -13.39 8.27
C LYS A 20 5.63 -13.91 8.89
N GLU A 21 5.14 -13.28 9.95
CA GLU A 21 3.93 -13.71 10.66
C GLU A 21 2.63 -13.26 9.95
N TYR A 22 2.58 -12.04 9.44
CA TYR A 22 1.33 -11.42 8.97
C TYR A 22 1.15 -11.41 7.45
N LEU A 23 2.18 -11.75 6.66
CA LEU A 23 2.13 -11.66 5.19
C LEU A 23 0.96 -12.46 4.57
N GLY A 24 0.66 -13.65 5.09
CA GLY A 24 -0.47 -14.44 4.61
C GLY A 24 -1.81 -13.72 4.80
N ARG A 25 -2.04 -13.14 5.98
CA ARG A 25 -3.25 -12.36 6.29
C ARG A 25 -3.31 -11.08 5.47
N HIS A 26 -2.17 -10.45 5.25
CA HIS A 26 -2.05 -9.27 4.40
C HIS A 26 -2.47 -9.60 2.95
N PHE A 27 -2.04 -10.73 2.39
CA PHE A 27 -2.49 -11.14 1.05
C PHE A 27 -3.99 -11.41 0.99
N THR A 28 -4.57 -12.14 1.95
CA THR A 28 -6.02 -12.31 2.02
C THR A 28 -6.76 -10.98 2.10
N PHE A 29 -6.25 -10.03 2.91
CA PHE A 29 -6.81 -8.69 3.00
C PHE A 29 -6.77 -7.95 1.65
N LEU A 30 -5.68 -8.05 0.88
CA LEU A 30 -5.60 -7.45 -0.45
C LEU A 30 -6.64 -8.05 -1.40
N GLU A 31 -6.80 -9.38 -1.38
CA GLU A 31 -7.79 -10.10 -2.21
C GLU A 31 -9.23 -9.70 -1.86
N GLU A 32 -9.57 -9.63 -0.57
CA GLU A 32 -10.88 -9.19 -0.08
C GLU A 32 -11.20 -7.74 -0.48
N ASN A 33 -10.17 -6.90 -0.65
CA ASN A 33 -10.30 -5.48 -1.00
C ASN A 33 -9.93 -5.18 -2.46
N ALA A 34 -9.87 -6.18 -3.33
CA ALA A 34 -9.47 -6.05 -4.74
C ALA A 34 -10.36 -5.09 -5.56
N ALA A 35 -11.59 -4.83 -5.10
CA ALA A 35 -12.46 -3.82 -5.72
C ALA A 35 -11.85 -2.41 -5.62
N SER A 36 -11.14 -2.11 -4.53
CA SER A 36 -10.52 -0.80 -4.27
C SER A 36 -9.01 -0.81 -4.52
N ILE A 37 -8.27 -1.82 -4.05
CA ILE A 37 -6.82 -1.92 -4.21
C ILE A 37 -6.49 -2.52 -5.58
N LYS A 38 -6.11 -1.69 -6.55
CA LYS A 38 -5.83 -2.12 -7.93
C LYS A 38 -4.47 -2.76 -8.09
N THR A 39 -3.48 -2.29 -7.32
CA THR A 39 -2.11 -2.79 -7.36
C THR A 39 -1.46 -2.53 -6.03
N ALA A 40 -0.67 -3.47 -5.55
CA ALA A 40 0.08 -3.37 -4.30
C ALA A 40 1.42 -4.08 -4.44
N GLY A 41 2.48 -3.52 -3.85
CA GLY A 41 3.77 -4.18 -3.83
C GLY A 41 4.82 -3.49 -2.95
N PRO A 42 5.90 -4.20 -2.63
CA PRO A 42 7.08 -3.60 -2.02
C PRO A 42 7.81 -2.71 -3.03
N LEU A 43 8.41 -1.62 -2.54
CA LEU A 43 9.36 -0.82 -3.27
C LEU A 43 10.76 -1.19 -2.79
N ASN A 44 11.70 -1.39 -3.71
CA ASN A 44 13.10 -1.59 -3.42
C ASN A 44 13.93 -0.51 -4.11
N ARG A 45 15.10 -0.22 -3.56
CA ARG A 45 16.15 0.56 -4.22
C ARG A 45 16.87 -0.31 -5.25
N GLU A 46 17.73 0.31 -6.05
CA GLU A 46 18.55 -0.41 -7.04
C GLU A 46 19.52 -1.42 -6.41
N ASP A 47 19.91 -1.21 -5.15
CA ASP A 47 20.77 -2.12 -4.38
C ASP A 47 19.98 -3.21 -3.62
N ASP A 48 18.73 -3.45 -4.03
CA ASP A 48 17.75 -4.36 -3.40
C ASP A 48 17.38 -4.01 -1.94
N THR A 49 17.82 -2.86 -1.42
CA THR A 49 17.41 -2.38 -0.10
C THR A 49 15.93 -2.02 -0.11
N PHE A 50 15.19 -2.53 0.88
CA PHE A 50 13.78 -2.24 1.05
C PHE A 50 13.52 -0.73 1.21
N ALA A 51 12.59 -0.20 0.41
CA ALA A 51 12.26 1.21 0.31
C ALA A 51 10.79 1.52 0.67
N GLY A 52 10.06 0.56 1.24
CA GLY A 52 8.67 0.74 1.65
C GLY A 52 7.68 -0.03 0.77
N GLY A 53 6.44 0.45 0.72
CA GLY A 53 5.39 -0.14 -0.12
C GLY A 53 4.65 0.90 -0.95
N LEU A 54 4.05 0.45 -2.04
CA LEU A 54 3.17 1.26 -2.88
C LEU A 54 1.87 0.52 -3.13
N TRP A 55 0.75 1.17 -2.84
CA TRP A 55 -0.55 0.76 -3.37
C TRP A 55 -1.14 1.81 -4.30
N LEU A 56 -1.92 1.34 -5.26
CA LEU A 56 -2.81 2.15 -6.09
C LEU A 56 -4.25 1.81 -5.71
N VAL A 57 -4.97 2.78 -5.15
CA VAL A 57 -6.29 2.57 -4.53
C VAL A 57 -7.32 3.46 -5.20
N GLU A 58 -8.44 2.88 -5.65
CA GLU A 58 -9.62 3.65 -6.07
C GLU A 58 -10.56 3.86 -4.89
N ALA A 59 -10.90 5.12 -4.61
CA ALA A 59 -11.78 5.53 -3.52
C ALA A 59 -12.52 6.83 -3.83
N GLU A 60 -13.50 7.23 -3.02
CA GLU A 60 -14.18 8.51 -3.18
C GLU A 60 -13.32 9.67 -2.65
N CYS A 61 -12.69 9.47 -1.50
CA CYS A 61 -11.82 10.44 -0.85
C CYS A 61 -10.60 9.78 -0.15
N SER A 62 -9.65 10.61 0.31
CA SER A 62 -8.47 10.14 1.04
C SER A 62 -8.82 9.47 2.38
N ASP A 63 -9.91 9.87 3.02
CA ASP A 63 -10.32 9.32 4.31
C ASP A 63 -10.77 7.86 4.18
N ASP A 64 -11.35 7.48 3.05
CA ASP A 64 -11.71 6.07 2.78
C ASP A 64 -10.45 5.22 2.63
N VAL A 65 -9.41 5.77 1.99
CA VAL A 65 -8.11 5.11 1.85
C VAL A 65 -7.43 4.97 3.20
N ASP A 66 -7.46 6.00 4.06
CA ASP A 66 -6.92 5.95 5.42
C ASP A 66 -7.61 4.86 6.27
N ARG A 67 -8.96 4.81 6.21
CA ARG A 67 -9.73 3.74 6.89
C ARG A 67 -9.38 2.36 6.36
N LEU A 68 -9.15 2.22 5.05
CA LEU A 68 -8.74 0.96 4.44
C LEU A 68 -7.35 0.54 4.94
N VAL A 69 -6.37 1.44 4.90
CA VAL A 69 -5.01 1.18 5.40
C VAL A 69 -5.02 0.73 6.85
N LYS A 70 -5.82 1.37 7.71
CA LYS A 70 -5.89 1.03 9.14
C LYS A 70 -6.48 -0.37 9.42
N LYS A 71 -7.13 -0.99 8.43
CA LYS A 71 -7.63 -2.37 8.53
C LYS A 71 -6.61 -3.42 8.06
N ASP A 72 -5.53 -3.02 7.40
CA ASP A 72 -4.44 -3.92 6.99
C ASP A 72 -3.82 -4.56 8.24
N PRO A 73 -3.65 -5.90 8.28
CA PRO A 73 -2.92 -6.57 9.36
C PRO A 73 -1.53 -5.99 9.64
N PHE A 74 -0.85 -5.44 8.63
CA PHE A 74 0.44 -4.77 8.84
C PHE A 74 0.32 -3.45 9.62
N TRP A 75 -0.81 -2.74 9.55
CA TRP A 75 -1.01 -1.54 10.36
C TRP A 75 -1.15 -1.90 11.84
N SER A 76 -2.04 -2.84 12.18
CA SER A 76 -2.29 -3.23 13.56
C SER A 76 -1.12 -3.98 14.19
N ALA A 77 -0.31 -4.69 13.39
CA ALA A 77 0.93 -5.31 13.85
C ALA A 77 2.08 -4.31 14.07
N GLY A 78 1.89 -3.02 13.79
CA GLY A 78 2.90 -1.99 14.02
C GLY A 78 4.00 -1.93 12.96
N LEU A 79 3.81 -2.57 11.79
CA LEU A 79 4.82 -2.55 10.72
C LEU A 79 4.99 -1.15 10.13
N ARG A 80 3.92 -0.36 10.02
CA ARG A 80 3.94 0.91 9.30
C ARG A 80 4.40 2.03 10.22
N LYS A 81 5.58 2.60 9.94
CA LYS A 81 6.08 3.81 10.59
C LYS A 81 5.34 5.06 10.09
N SER A 82 5.11 5.14 8.79
CA SER A 82 4.38 6.26 8.19
C SER A 82 3.61 5.84 6.94
N VAL A 83 2.54 6.58 6.63
CA VAL A 83 1.70 6.37 5.45
C VAL A 83 1.40 7.73 4.83
N GLN A 84 1.65 7.84 3.52
CA GLN A 84 1.34 9.03 2.74
C GLN A 84 0.30 8.68 1.68
N ILE A 85 -0.81 9.40 1.67
CA ILE A 85 -1.93 9.20 0.74
C ILE A 85 -1.98 10.41 -0.21
N LEU A 86 -1.80 10.17 -1.50
CA LEU A 86 -1.77 11.20 -2.53
C LEU A 86 -2.81 10.91 -3.61
N ALA A 87 -3.65 11.89 -3.95
CA ALA A 87 -4.50 11.79 -5.13
C ALA A 87 -3.63 11.76 -6.39
N TRP A 88 -3.76 10.72 -7.20
CA TRP A 88 -2.99 10.53 -8.42
C TRP A 88 -3.84 10.81 -9.66
N ASN A 89 -3.62 11.98 -10.25
CA ASN A 89 -4.21 12.35 -11.53
C ASN A 89 -3.42 11.66 -12.66
N ARG A 90 -3.76 10.41 -12.95
CA ARG A 90 -3.10 9.61 -13.99
C ARG A 90 -3.40 10.17 -15.37
N VAL A 91 -2.36 10.62 -16.08
CA VAL A 91 -2.47 11.21 -17.44
C VAL A 91 -1.87 10.33 -18.54
N PHE A 92 -1.18 9.26 -18.17
CA PHE A 92 -0.54 8.31 -19.09
C PHE A 92 -0.56 6.92 -18.45
N ALA A 93 -0.93 5.91 -19.22
CA ALA A 93 -0.92 4.50 -18.81
C ALA A 93 -0.82 3.60 -20.06
N ASP A 94 -0.25 2.40 -19.90
CA ASP A 94 -0.21 1.37 -20.94
C ASP A 94 0.35 1.87 -22.29
N GLY A 95 1.36 2.73 -22.23
CA GLY A 95 2.02 3.32 -23.40
C GLY A 95 1.21 4.40 -24.12
N ARG A 96 0.12 4.91 -23.53
CA ARG A 96 -0.78 5.90 -24.14
C ARG A 96 -1.16 7.01 -23.17
N ARG A 97 -1.42 8.20 -23.73
CA ARG A 97 -2.07 9.30 -23.00
C ARG A 97 -3.52 8.92 -22.70
N LEU A 98 -4.00 9.24 -21.50
CA LEU A 98 -5.39 9.07 -21.05
C LEU A 98 -6.28 10.27 -21.39
#